data_AF-A0A2D6JWV8-F1
#
_entry.id   AF-A0A2D6JWV8-F1
#
_cell.length_a   1.000
_cell.length_b   1.000
_cell.length_c   1.000
_cell.angle_alpha   90.00
_cell.angle_beta   90.00
_cell.angle_gamma   90.00
#
_symmetry.space_group_name_H-M   'P 1'
#
loop_
_entity.id
_entity.type
_entity.pdbx_description
1 polymer ?
#
loop_
_entity_poly.entity_id
_entity_poly.type
_entity_poly.pdbx_seq_one_letter_code
_entity_poly.pdbx_strand_id
1 'polypeptide(L)'
;MTNRIQALRKQKGLSQQELAQRIGTSGQQVGNLEAGRRKLTQDWMERLAAGLECGPADLLGSPAMQSAPKPNTPLAPGDLTMRTATIERNTKETRIRVTVNLDGGGEYSISTGIGFLDHMLEQLSRHSLIDLELKAKGDLHIDFHHTTEDTAIAIGEAVSRALGDRAGITRYGDARIPMDETLTRVTLDASNRPYLIWRVEFTRPKLGEMDTELFKEWFQAFAQAAGITLHVENIYGENNHHIVESCYKGLARALRQAIEIDPRKSDAVPSTKGVLGGSL
;
A
#
# COMPACT_ATOMS: atom_id res chain seq x y z
N MET A 1 17.21 -12.43 -16.08
CA MET A 1 17.90 -11.13 -15.96
C MET A 1 17.35 -10.22 -17.04
N THR A 2 16.89 -9.03 -16.66
CA THR A 2 16.26 -8.09 -17.60
C THR A 2 17.34 -7.35 -18.37
N ASN A 3 17.32 -7.38 -19.70
CA ASN A 3 18.31 -6.70 -20.53
C ASN A 3 18.10 -5.18 -20.52
N ARG A 4 19.14 -4.38 -20.25
CA ARG A 4 19.08 -2.90 -20.14
C ARG A 4 19.58 -2.14 -21.37
N ILE A 5 19.99 -2.82 -22.45
CA ILE A 5 20.59 -2.20 -23.65
C ILE A 5 19.73 -1.06 -24.21
N GLN A 6 18.41 -1.28 -24.35
CA GLN A 6 17.52 -0.28 -24.95
C GLN A 6 17.43 1.00 -24.12
N ALA A 7 17.38 0.87 -22.79
CA ALA A 7 17.31 2.01 -21.87
C ALA A 7 18.60 2.83 -21.93
N LEU A 8 19.76 2.16 -21.87
CA LEU A 8 21.08 2.81 -21.93
C LEU A 8 21.30 3.50 -23.28
N ARG A 9 20.91 2.86 -24.39
CA ARG A 9 21.00 3.48 -25.72
C ARG A 9 20.15 4.74 -25.83
N LYS A 10 18.90 4.70 -25.36
CA LYS A 10 18.00 5.87 -25.36
C LYS A 10 18.52 7.01 -24.48
N GLN A 11 19.11 6.70 -23.32
CA GLN A 11 19.73 7.69 -22.43
C GLN A 11 20.89 8.44 -23.11
N LYS A 12 21.65 7.74 -23.96
CA LYS A 12 22.73 8.31 -24.76
C LYS A 12 22.24 9.01 -26.04
N GLY A 13 20.92 9.07 -26.27
CA GLY A 13 20.33 9.71 -27.45
C GLY A 13 20.60 8.98 -28.77
N LEU A 14 21.02 7.70 -28.72
CA LEU A 14 21.42 6.95 -29.91
C LEU A 14 20.22 6.19 -30.51
N SER A 15 20.13 6.15 -31.83
CA SER A 15 19.33 5.19 -32.59
C SER A 15 19.98 3.80 -32.58
N GLN A 16 19.20 2.76 -32.91
CA GLN A 16 19.75 1.40 -33.04
C GLN A 16 20.84 1.33 -34.11
N GLN A 17 20.74 2.14 -35.17
CA GLN A 17 21.72 2.18 -36.26
C GLN A 17 23.03 2.83 -35.83
N GLU A 18 22.96 3.90 -35.03
CA GLU A 18 24.15 4.57 -34.49
C GLU A 18 24.89 3.68 -33.49
N LEU A 19 24.17 2.98 -32.60
CA LEU A 19 24.81 2.01 -31.72
C LEU A 19 25.42 0.85 -32.53
N ALA A 20 24.73 0.38 -33.57
CA ALA A 20 25.23 -0.69 -34.43
C ALA A 20 26.54 -0.30 -35.12
N GLN A 21 26.66 0.94 -35.59
CA GLN A 21 27.89 1.48 -36.17
C GLN A 21 29.03 1.53 -35.16
N ARG A 22 28.76 1.95 -33.91
CA ARG A 22 29.76 2.00 -32.83
C ARG A 22 30.34 0.63 -32.46
N ILE A 23 29.54 -0.43 -32.56
CA ILE A 23 29.94 -1.78 -32.12
C ILE A 23 30.22 -2.75 -33.27
N GLY A 24 30.21 -2.27 -34.52
CA GLY A 24 30.48 -3.07 -35.72
C GLY A 24 29.45 -4.17 -35.97
N THR A 25 28.16 -3.83 -35.95
CA THR A 25 27.05 -4.75 -36.29
C THR A 25 25.95 -4.06 -37.09
N SER A 26 24.78 -4.69 -37.25
CA SER A 26 23.58 -4.10 -37.88
C SER A 26 22.54 -3.67 -36.85
N GLY A 27 21.73 -2.65 -37.19
CA GLY A 27 20.63 -2.18 -36.34
C GLY A 27 19.63 -3.30 -36.00
N GLN A 28 19.42 -4.25 -36.91
CA GLN A 28 18.59 -5.43 -36.66
C GLN A 28 19.17 -6.35 -35.58
N GLN A 29 20.49 -6.51 -35.51
CA GLN A 29 21.13 -7.29 -34.44
C GLN A 29 21.02 -6.58 -33.09
N VAL A 30 21.18 -5.26 -33.05
CA VAL A 30 20.93 -4.45 -31.85
C VAL A 30 19.48 -4.60 -31.40
N GLY A 31 18.51 -4.49 -32.31
CA GLY A 31 17.09 -4.69 -32.01
C GLY A 31 16.77 -6.09 -31.47
N ASN A 32 17.41 -7.13 -32.02
CA ASN A 32 17.25 -8.51 -31.54
C ASN A 32 17.84 -8.71 -30.13
N LEU A 33 18.95 -8.04 -29.82
CA LEU A 33 19.56 -8.07 -28.48
C LEU A 33 18.68 -7.31 -27.48
N GLU A 34 18.18 -6.13 -27.83
CA GLU A 34 17.23 -5.34 -27.01
C GLU A 34 15.95 -6.12 -26.69
N ALA A 35 15.38 -6.80 -27.69
CA ALA A 35 14.16 -7.58 -27.55
C ALA A 35 14.38 -8.96 -26.89
N GLY A 36 15.62 -9.30 -26.48
CA GLY A 36 15.95 -10.60 -25.90
C GLY A 36 15.84 -11.80 -26.86
N ARG A 37 15.68 -11.54 -28.16
CA ARG A 37 15.59 -12.57 -29.21
C ARG A 37 16.95 -13.18 -29.56
N ARG A 38 18.04 -12.57 -29.11
CA ARG A 38 19.41 -13.07 -29.26
C ARG A 38 20.07 -13.19 -27.89
N LYS A 39 20.79 -14.30 -27.68
CA LYS A 39 21.57 -14.52 -26.45
C LYS A 39 22.67 -13.46 -26.32
N LEU A 40 22.70 -12.80 -25.17
CA LEU A 40 23.73 -11.82 -24.83
C LEU A 40 24.99 -12.57 -24.34
N THR A 41 25.90 -12.85 -25.26
CA THR A 41 27.21 -13.49 -24.94
C THR A 41 28.18 -12.47 -24.35
N GLN A 42 29.27 -12.93 -23.74
CA GLN A 42 30.31 -12.06 -23.21
C GLN A 42 30.89 -11.08 -24.25
N ASP A 43 31.17 -11.57 -25.47
CA ASP A 43 31.59 -10.72 -26.60
C ASP A 43 30.57 -9.61 -26.91
N TRP A 44 29.27 -9.93 -26.94
CA TRP A 44 28.24 -8.92 -27.13
C TRP A 44 28.19 -7.93 -25.97
N MET A 45 28.35 -8.40 -24.73
CA MET A 45 28.37 -7.53 -23.56
C MET A 45 29.52 -6.54 -23.61
N GLU A 46 30.73 -7.00 -23.94
CA GLU A 46 31.91 -6.14 -24.03
C GLU A 46 31.76 -5.09 -25.15
N ARG A 47 31.30 -5.51 -26.34
CA ARG A 47 31.08 -4.62 -27.48
C ARG A 47 29.99 -3.58 -27.21
N LEU A 48 28.87 -4.01 -26.65
CA LEU A 48 27.76 -3.11 -26.29
C LEU A 48 28.16 -2.13 -25.19
N ALA A 49 28.90 -2.59 -24.18
CA ALA A 49 29.41 -1.76 -23.10
C ALA A 49 30.36 -0.68 -23.62
N ALA A 50 31.27 -1.05 -24.53
CA ALA A 50 32.15 -0.08 -25.20
C ALA A 50 31.35 0.94 -26.03
N GLY A 51 30.37 0.50 -26.83
CA GLY A 51 29.56 1.39 -27.66
C GLY A 51 28.62 2.32 -26.88
N LEU A 52 28.22 1.92 -25.68
CA LEU A 52 27.36 2.67 -24.77
C LEU A 52 28.14 3.44 -23.69
N GLU A 53 29.48 3.31 -23.67
CA GLU A 53 30.36 3.93 -22.67
C GLU A 53 29.92 3.58 -21.23
N CYS A 54 29.67 2.30 -20.96
CA CYS A 54 29.30 1.76 -19.65
C CYS A 54 30.07 0.48 -19.34
N GLY A 55 29.90 -0.09 -18.13
CA GLY A 55 30.43 -1.41 -17.80
C GLY A 55 29.56 -2.55 -18.37
N PRO A 56 30.13 -3.75 -18.63
CA PRO A 56 29.35 -4.92 -19.08
C PRO A 56 28.23 -5.33 -18.12
N ALA A 57 28.44 -5.13 -16.81
CA ALA A 57 27.43 -5.41 -15.78
C ALA A 57 26.22 -4.48 -15.89
N ASP A 58 26.39 -3.25 -16.39
CA ASP A 58 25.30 -2.27 -16.52
C ASP A 58 24.25 -2.70 -17.57
N LEU A 59 24.65 -3.57 -18.51
CA LEU A 59 23.77 -4.13 -19.55
C LEU A 59 22.78 -5.16 -18.98
N LEU A 60 23.07 -5.72 -17.81
CA LEU A 60 22.26 -6.70 -17.13
C LEU A 60 21.50 -6.02 -15.99
N GLY A 61 20.19 -6.17 -15.97
CA GLY A 61 19.39 -5.89 -14.78
C GLY A 61 19.61 -6.98 -13.76
N SER A 62 19.78 -6.61 -12.49
CA SER A 62 19.64 -7.52 -11.34
C SER A 62 18.35 -8.34 -11.50
N PRO A 63 18.27 -9.58 -10.98
CA PRO A 63 17.06 -10.39 -11.06
C PRO A 63 15.93 -9.68 -10.30
N ALA A 64 15.20 -8.83 -11.01
CA ALA A 64 13.96 -8.23 -10.57
C ALA A 64 12.82 -9.17 -10.96
N MET A 65 12.17 -9.66 -9.91
CA MET A 65 10.83 -10.24 -9.91
C MET A 65 9.87 -9.33 -10.71
N GLN A 66 8.89 -9.96 -11.35
CA GLN A 66 7.95 -9.36 -12.29
C GLN A 66 7.33 -8.05 -11.76
N SER A 67 7.32 -7.03 -12.62
CA SER A 67 6.61 -5.74 -12.53
C SER A 67 6.23 -5.24 -11.14
N ALA A 68 7.18 -4.62 -10.45
CA ALA A 68 6.89 -3.70 -9.35
C ALA A 68 6.36 -2.36 -9.91
N PRO A 69 5.42 -1.68 -9.22
CA PRO A 69 5.05 -0.30 -9.54
C PRO A 69 6.28 0.60 -9.45
N LYS A 70 6.35 1.61 -10.33
CA LYS A 70 7.48 2.56 -10.43
C LYS A 70 7.91 3.05 -9.03
N PRO A 71 9.22 3.16 -8.72
CA PRO A 71 9.65 3.85 -7.51
C PRO A 71 9.18 5.30 -7.58
N ASN A 72 8.43 5.71 -6.54
CA ASN A 72 7.93 7.06 -6.37
C ASN A 72 9.11 8.04 -6.36
N THR A 73 9.02 9.08 -7.20
CA THR A 73 9.66 10.36 -6.89
C THR A 73 9.08 10.82 -5.54
N PRO A 74 9.89 11.15 -4.53
CA PRO A 74 9.37 11.80 -3.33
C PRO A 74 8.58 13.04 -3.78
N LEU A 75 7.33 13.17 -3.33
CA LEU A 75 6.62 14.43 -3.45
C LEU A 75 7.48 15.48 -2.75
N ALA A 76 7.70 16.62 -3.41
CA ALA A 76 8.44 17.70 -2.79
C ALA A 76 7.69 18.15 -1.51
N PRO A 77 8.40 18.53 -0.44
CA PRO A 77 7.75 19.10 0.74
C PRO A 77 6.89 20.31 0.32
N GLY A 78 5.60 20.26 0.62
CA GLY A 78 4.64 21.32 0.29
C GLY A 78 3.86 21.16 -1.02
N ASP A 79 3.93 20.01 -1.72
CA ASP A 79 3.06 19.76 -2.87
C ASP A 79 1.62 19.45 -2.43
N LEU A 80 0.70 20.36 -2.72
CA LEU A 80 -0.74 20.30 -2.41
C LEU A 80 -1.50 19.30 -3.32
N THR A 81 -0.84 18.28 -3.84
CA THR A 81 -1.51 17.19 -4.56
C THR A 81 -2.24 16.32 -3.55
N MET A 82 -3.54 16.11 -3.76
CA MET A 82 -4.39 15.24 -2.92
C MET A 82 -3.68 13.92 -2.61
N ARG A 83 -3.61 13.55 -1.33
CA ARG A 83 -2.94 12.33 -0.86
C ARG A 83 -3.78 11.10 -1.21
N THR A 84 -3.56 10.62 -2.44
CA THR A 84 -4.34 9.55 -3.04
C THR A 84 -3.46 8.39 -3.47
N ALA A 85 -4.02 7.19 -3.46
CA ALA A 85 -3.36 5.99 -3.95
C ALA A 85 -4.37 4.96 -4.44
N THR A 86 -4.01 4.27 -5.53
CA THR A 86 -4.72 3.08 -6.00
C THR A 86 -3.81 1.85 -5.91
N ILE A 87 -4.37 0.75 -5.41
CA ILE A 87 -3.74 -0.56 -5.32
C ILE A 87 -4.59 -1.56 -6.10
N GLU A 88 -3.93 -2.37 -6.93
CA GLU A 88 -4.50 -3.56 -7.53
C GLU A 88 -3.71 -4.77 -7.04
N ARG A 89 -4.40 -5.69 -6.37
CA ARG A 89 -3.82 -6.90 -5.78
C ARG A 89 -4.61 -8.11 -6.28
N ASN A 90 -3.93 -9.01 -6.98
CA ASN A 90 -4.53 -10.19 -7.56
C ASN A 90 -3.75 -11.43 -7.18
N THR A 91 -4.41 -12.39 -6.54
CA THR A 91 -3.88 -13.72 -6.22
C THR A 91 -4.72 -14.79 -6.91
N LYS A 92 -4.50 -16.06 -6.56
CA LYS A 92 -5.38 -17.16 -6.97
C LYS A 92 -6.69 -17.18 -6.18
N GLU A 93 -6.71 -16.59 -4.99
CA GLU A 93 -7.86 -16.55 -4.07
C GLU A 93 -8.70 -15.30 -4.30
N THR A 94 -8.06 -14.13 -4.46
CA THR A 94 -8.75 -12.84 -4.52
C THR A 94 -8.32 -11.96 -5.69
N ARG A 95 -9.21 -11.05 -6.10
CA ARG A 95 -8.94 -9.94 -7.02
C ARG A 95 -9.49 -8.66 -6.41
N ILE A 96 -8.60 -7.72 -6.12
CA ILE A 96 -8.93 -6.53 -5.34
C ILE A 96 -8.39 -5.30 -6.06
N ARG A 97 -9.25 -4.29 -6.19
CA ARG A 97 -8.86 -2.92 -6.54
C ARG A 97 -9.38 -1.98 -5.47
N VAL A 98 -8.50 -1.16 -4.93
CA VAL A 98 -8.85 -0.13 -3.95
C VAL A 98 -8.24 1.21 -4.33
N THR A 99 -9.01 2.28 -4.18
CA THR A 99 -8.55 3.66 -4.26
C THR A 99 -8.85 4.36 -2.93
N VAL A 100 -7.84 5.01 -2.37
CA VAL A 100 -7.92 5.79 -1.13
C VAL A 100 -7.60 7.25 -1.42
N ASN A 101 -8.37 8.16 -0.82
CA ASN A 101 -8.06 9.58 -0.73
C ASN A 101 -8.05 10.01 0.74
N LEU A 102 -6.87 10.29 1.29
CA LEU A 102 -6.71 10.69 2.69
C LEU A 102 -7.27 12.08 3.00
N ASP A 103 -7.40 12.93 1.97
CA ASP A 103 -7.92 14.30 2.04
C ASP A 103 -9.38 14.37 1.57
N GLY A 104 -10.15 13.31 1.84
CA GLY A 104 -11.51 13.14 1.35
C GLY A 104 -12.61 13.80 2.19
N GLY A 105 -13.85 13.47 1.82
CA GLY A 105 -15.07 13.81 2.57
C GLY A 105 -15.69 12.63 3.33
N GLY A 106 -15.10 11.43 3.18
CA GLY A 106 -15.66 10.17 3.69
C GLY A 106 -16.70 9.58 2.75
N GLU A 107 -16.51 9.78 1.44
CA GLU A 107 -17.29 9.12 0.39
C GLU A 107 -16.82 7.68 0.19
N TYR A 108 -17.75 6.76 -0.06
CA TYR A 108 -17.39 5.35 -0.22
C TYR A 108 -18.17 4.66 -1.34
N SER A 109 -17.52 3.67 -1.95
CA SER A 109 -18.10 2.73 -2.90
C SER A 109 -17.44 1.38 -2.66
N ILE A 110 -18.05 0.55 -1.82
CA ILE A 110 -17.44 -0.63 -1.24
C ILE A 110 -18.23 -1.87 -1.66
N SER A 111 -17.54 -2.87 -2.17
CA SER A 111 -18.12 -4.17 -2.50
C SER A 111 -17.06 -5.24 -2.28
N THR A 112 -17.11 -5.90 -1.13
CA THR A 112 -16.26 -7.06 -0.81
C THR A 112 -16.93 -8.40 -1.10
N GLY A 113 -18.27 -8.39 -1.18
CA GLY A 113 -19.09 -9.60 -1.21
C GLY A 113 -19.45 -10.12 0.18
N ILE A 114 -18.96 -9.48 1.25
CA ILE A 114 -19.27 -9.80 2.65
C ILE A 114 -19.97 -8.59 3.28
N GLY A 115 -21.30 -8.65 3.41
CA GLY A 115 -22.11 -7.47 3.78
C GLY A 115 -21.75 -6.84 5.14
N PHE A 116 -21.35 -7.64 6.13
CA PHE A 116 -20.92 -7.08 7.43
C PHE A 116 -19.56 -6.36 7.33
N LEU A 117 -18.64 -6.89 6.52
CA LEU A 117 -17.35 -6.25 6.27
C LEU A 117 -17.55 -4.94 5.48
N ASP A 118 -18.42 -4.94 4.47
CA ASP A 118 -18.81 -3.74 3.73
C ASP A 118 -19.27 -2.64 4.72
N HIS A 119 -20.24 -2.95 5.58
CA HIS A 119 -20.73 -2.03 6.62
C HIS A 119 -19.61 -1.49 7.53
N MET A 120 -18.67 -2.33 7.96
CA MET A 120 -17.53 -1.89 8.79
C MET A 120 -16.59 -0.93 8.05
N LEU A 121 -16.30 -1.19 6.78
CA LEU A 121 -15.45 -0.34 5.96
C LEU A 121 -16.13 0.98 5.58
N GLU A 122 -17.45 1.00 5.46
CA GLU A 122 -18.24 2.23 5.35
C GLU A 122 -18.07 3.11 6.59
N GLN A 123 -18.09 2.51 7.80
CA GLN A 123 -17.82 3.24 9.05
C GLN A 123 -16.38 3.79 9.07
N LEU A 124 -15.42 3.01 8.57
CA LEU A 124 -14.03 3.45 8.45
C LEU A 124 -13.92 4.71 7.59
N SER A 125 -14.49 4.69 6.38
CA SER A 125 -14.47 5.85 5.47
C SER A 125 -15.21 7.04 6.07
N ARG A 126 -16.46 6.84 6.50
CA ARG A 126 -17.36 7.91 6.95
C ARG A 126 -16.78 8.69 8.14
N HIS A 127 -16.15 8.01 9.08
CA HIS A 127 -15.67 8.65 10.31
C HIS A 127 -14.22 9.14 10.23
N SER A 128 -13.43 8.63 9.30
CA SER A 128 -12.07 9.13 9.03
C SER A 128 -12.07 10.31 8.08
N LEU A 129 -13.15 10.49 7.30
CA LEU A 129 -13.22 11.36 6.11
C LEU A 129 -12.28 10.91 4.97
N ILE A 130 -11.79 9.68 5.00
CA ILE A 130 -11.02 9.12 3.89
C ILE A 130 -12.01 8.61 2.86
N ASP A 131 -11.88 9.03 1.60
CA ASP A 131 -12.70 8.43 0.54
C ASP A 131 -12.17 7.05 0.18
N LEU A 132 -13.08 6.08 0.03
CA LEU A 132 -12.74 4.67 -0.16
C LEU A 132 -13.57 4.03 -1.29
N GLU A 133 -12.92 3.79 -2.44
CA GLU A 133 -13.47 2.92 -3.50
C GLU A 133 -12.83 1.54 -3.36
N LEU A 134 -13.60 0.49 -3.07
CA LEU A 134 -13.13 -0.88 -2.92
C LEU A 134 -13.98 -1.85 -3.73
N LYS A 135 -13.33 -2.64 -4.59
CA LYS A 135 -13.95 -3.79 -5.25
C LYS A 135 -13.11 -5.03 -4.98
N ALA A 136 -13.70 -6.03 -4.34
CA ALA A 136 -13.09 -7.32 -4.14
C ALA A 136 -13.94 -8.43 -4.77
N LYS A 137 -13.26 -9.43 -5.31
CA LYS A 137 -13.84 -10.72 -5.65
C LYS A 137 -12.94 -11.80 -5.10
N GLY A 138 -13.41 -12.52 -4.10
CA GLY A 138 -12.69 -13.64 -3.51
C GLY A 138 -13.43 -14.96 -3.59
N ASP A 139 -12.82 -15.98 -3.01
CA ASP A 139 -13.25 -17.37 -2.94
C ASP A 139 -14.21 -17.63 -1.76
N LEU A 140 -15.26 -16.82 -1.64
CA LEU A 140 -16.26 -16.84 -0.54
C LEU A 140 -17.00 -18.19 -0.33
N HIS A 141 -16.80 -19.15 -1.24
CA HIS A 141 -17.32 -20.51 -1.12
C HIS A 141 -16.44 -21.43 -0.25
N ILE A 142 -15.20 -21.02 0.03
CA ILE A 142 -14.30 -21.65 1.00
C ILE A 142 -14.64 -21.09 2.38
N ASP A 143 -14.38 -19.80 2.59
CA ASP A 143 -14.78 -19.00 3.75
C ASP A 143 -14.60 -17.50 3.46
N PHE A 144 -14.68 -16.65 4.48
CA PHE A 144 -14.50 -15.19 4.36
C PHE A 144 -13.06 -14.72 4.64
N HIS A 145 -12.14 -15.63 4.95
CA HIS A 145 -10.81 -15.31 5.46
C HIS A 145 -9.98 -14.56 4.43
N HIS A 146 -9.72 -15.16 3.26
CA HIS A 146 -8.85 -14.55 2.25
C HIS A 146 -9.39 -13.19 1.78
N THR A 147 -10.70 -13.07 1.60
CA THR A 147 -11.31 -11.79 1.19
C THR A 147 -11.17 -10.73 2.28
N THR A 148 -11.36 -11.10 3.54
CA THR A 148 -11.22 -10.16 4.66
C THR A 148 -9.77 -9.72 4.84
N GLU A 149 -8.83 -10.65 4.86
CA GLU A 149 -7.40 -10.34 5.00
C GLU A 149 -6.89 -9.50 3.83
N ASP A 150 -7.13 -9.96 2.59
CA ASP A 150 -6.55 -9.32 1.41
C ASP A 150 -7.12 -7.91 1.15
N THR A 151 -8.38 -7.66 1.54
CA THR A 151 -8.93 -6.29 1.50
C THR A 151 -8.23 -5.39 2.50
N ALA A 152 -7.95 -5.87 3.71
CA ALA A 152 -7.20 -5.13 4.71
C ALA A 152 -5.77 -4.81 4.25
N ILE A 153 -5.08 -5.79 3.64
CA ILE A 153 -3.75 -5.60 3.05
C ILE A 153 -3.81 -4.50 1.98
N ALA A 154 -4.73 -4.61 1.02
CA ALA A 154 -4.81 -3.65 -0.08
C ALA A 154 -5.14 -2.23 0.42
N ILE A 155 -6.06 -2.09 1.38
CA ILE A 155 -6.38 -0.80 2.00
C ILE A 155 -5.16 -0.25 2.74
N GLY A 156 -4.46 -1.07 3.53
CA GLY A 156 -3.27 -0.65 4.26
C GLY A 156 -2.15 -0.19 3.33
N GLU A 157 -1.89 -0.93 2.24
CA GLU A 157 -0.93 -0.53 1.20
C GLU A 157 -1.32 0.81 0.55
N ALA A 158 -2.61 1.04 0.28
CA ALA A 158 -3.11 2.28 -0.27
C ALA A 158 -2.89 3.46 0.69
N VAL A 159 -3.22 3.28 1.97
CA VAL A 159 -2.98 4.28 3.03
C VAL A 159 -1.50 4.59 3.15
N SER A 160 -0.63 3.57 3.22
CA SER A 160 0.82 3.77 3.32
C SER A 160 1.37 4.52 2.11
N ARG A 161 0.92 4.17 0.89
CA ARG A 161 1.33 4.85 -0.34
C ARG A 161 0.86 6.30 -0.38
N ALA A 162 -0.38 6.58 0.03
CA ALA A 162 -0.93 7.93 0.07
C ALA A 162 -0.25 8.80 1.15
N LEU A 163 0.27 8.19 2.22
CA LEU A 163 1.05 8.88 3.25
C LEU A 163 2.46 9.27 2.81
N GLY A 164 2.99 8.69 1.74
CA GLY A 164 4.32 9.01 1.22
C GLY A 164 5.43 8.85 2.25
N ASP A 165 6.21 9.90 2.47
CA ASP A 165 7.30 9.95 3.45
C ASP A 165 6.83 10.24 4.89
N ARG A 166 5.51 10.45 5.06
CA ARG A 166 4.85 10.82 6.33
C ARG A 166 5.33 12.16 6.89
N ALA A 167 5.80 13.05 6.02
CA ALA A 167 6.09 14.42 6.42
C ALA A 167 4.80 15.19 6.73
N GLY A 168 4.88 16.13 7.66
CA GLY A 168 3.82 17.08 7.93
C GLY A 168 2.65 16.58 8.77
N ILE A 169 2.48 15.28 8.93
CA ILE A 169 1.36 14.72 9.70
C ILE A 169 1.55 14.89 11.21
N THR A 170 0.45 14.89 11.95
CA THR A 170 0.46 14.84 13.44
C THR A 170 1.04 13.53 13.99
N ARG A 171 1.06 12.46 13.16
CA ARG A 171 1.61 11.11 13.40
C ARG A 171 0.85 10.27 14.41
N TYR A 172 0.39 10.85 15.50
CA TYR A 172 -0.30 10.15 16.59
C TYR A 172 -1.79 10.45 16.59
N GLY A 173 -2.58 9.41 16.85
CA GLY A 173 -4.03 9.53 16.99
C GLY A 173 -4.56 8.72 18.16
N ASP A 174 -5.61 9.22 18.79
CA ASP A 174 -6.36 8.56 19.87
C ASP A 174 -7.86 8.81 19.68
N ALA A 175 -8.67 7.79 19.96
CA ALA A 175 -10.12 7.92 20.00
C ALA A 175 -10.73 6.98 21.04
N ARG A 176 -11.69 7.50 21.80
CA ARG A 176 -12.63 6.69 22.59
C ARG A 176 -14.02 6.80 21.98
N ILE A 177 -14.58 5.69 21.55
CA ILE A 177 -15.84 5.65 20.83
C ILE A 177 -16.86 4.83 21.61
N PRO A 178 -17.95 5.46 22.11
CA PRO A 178 -19.09 4.73 22.61
C PRO A 178 -19.96 4.23 21.44
N MET A 179 -20.65 3.11 21.67
CA MET A 179 -21.79 2.69 20.87
C MET A 179 -22.77 1.98 21.82
N ASP A 180 -23.83 2.68 22.19
CA ASP A 180 -24.77 2.27 23.23
C ASP A 180 -24.06 1.84 24.53
N GLU A 181 -24.14 0.57 24.91
CA GLU A 181 -23.53 0.02 26.12
C GLU A 181 -22.02 -0.23 26.00
N THR A 182 -21.46 -0.12 24.80
CA THR A 182 -20.06 -0.41 24.49
C THR A 182 -19.18 0.83 24.54
N LEU A 183 -17.93 0.68 24.99
CA LEU A 183 -16.86 1.69 24.85
C LEU A 183 -15.55 1.04 24.39
N THR A 184 -14.98 1.57 23.30
CA THR A 184 -13.68 1.14 22.77
C THR A 184 -12.69 2.30 22.71
N ARG A 185 -11.43 2.02 23.04
CA ARG A 185 -10.27 2.90 22.86
C ARG A 185 -9.40 2.40 21.71
N VAL A 186 -9.03 3.30 20.81
CA VAL A 186 -8.07 3.05 19.74
C VAL A 186 -6.99 4.12 19.75
N THR A 187 -5.73 3.70 19.76
CA THR A 187 -4.57 4.60 19.66
C THR A 187 -3.65 4.12 18.56
N LEU A 188 -3.04 5.03 17.81
CA LEU A 188 -2.09 4.67 16.77
C LEU A 188 -0.93 5.64 16.61
N ASP A 189 0.20 5.10 16.14
CA ASP A 189 1.39 5.81 15.69
C ASP A 189 1.62 5.45 14.22
N ALA A 190 1.56 6.44 13.32
CA ALA A 190 1.87 6.32 11.90
C ALA A 190 3.40 6.14 11.68
N SER A 191 3.92 5.04 12.20
CA SER A 191 5.30 4.90 12.65
C SER A 191 6.26 4.26 11.65
N ASN A 192 5.73 3.62 10.61
CA ASN A 192 6.41 2.62 9.77
C ASN A 192 7.00 1.46 10.58
N ARG A 193 6.39 1.14 11.73
CA ARG A 193 6.69 -0.03 12.56
C ARG A 193 5.38 -0.80 12.76
N PRO A 194 5.11 -1.78 11.87
CA PRO A 194 3.87 -2.52 11.89
C PRO A 194 3.72 -3.32 13.18
N TYR A 195 2.66 -3.07 13.93
CA TYR A 195 2.37 -3.80 15.17
C TYR A 195 0.90 -3.66 15.55
N LEU A 196 0.29 -4.73 16.07
CA LEU A 196 -1.07 -4.72 16.59
C LEU A 196 -1.10 -5.19 18.04
N ILE A 197 -1.74 -4.41 18.91
CA ILE A 197 -2.32 -4.90 20.16
C ILE A 197 -3.83 -4.97 19.99
N TRP A 198 -4.38 -6.17 20.17
CA TRP A 198 -5.81 -6.43 20.09
C TRP A 198 -6.32 -6.95 21.43
N ARG A 199 -7.08 -6.13 22.13
CA ARG A 199 -7.76 -6.44 23.40
C ARG A 199 -9.26 -6.28 23.21
N VAL A 200 -9.82 -7.11 22.34
CA VAL A 200 -11.25 -7.15 22.08
C VAL A 200 -11.67 -8.61 22.10
N GLU A 201 -12.67 -8.90 22.91
CA GLU A 201 -13.22 -10.24 23.07
C GLU A 201 -14.65 -10.24 22.52
N PHE A 202 -15.01 -11.33 21.84
CA PHE A 202 -16.35 -11.53 21.33
C PHE A 202 -16.98 -12.72 22.02
N THR A 203 -18.25 -12.56 22.43
CA THR A 203 -18.99 -13.61 23.18
C THR A 203 -19.60 -14.68 22.27
N ARG A 204 -19.53 -14.49 20.95
CA ARG A 204 -20.12 -15.39 19.94
C ARG A 204 -19.13 -15.53 18.80
N PRO A 205 -19.06 -16.70 18.14
CA PRO A 205 -18.13 -16.92 17.02
C PRO A 205 -18.55 -16.22 15.73
N LYS A 206 -19.81 -15.78 15.61
CA LYS A 206 -20.35 -15.15 14.40
C LYS A 206 -21.23 -13.93 14.69
N LEU A 207 -21.22 -13.00 13.74
CA LEU A 207 -22.16 -11.86 13.60
C LEU A 207 -22.84 -11.96 12.22
N GLY A 208 -24.08 -12.47 12.21
CA GLY A 208 -24.69 -12.96 10.97
C GLY A 208 -23.84 -14.10 10.41
N GLU A 209 -23.34 -13.93 9.18
CA GLU A 209 -22.44 -14.91 8.54
C GLU A 209 -20.96 -14.68 8.86
N MET A 210 -20.59 -13.47 9.34
CA MET A 210 -19.19 -13.06 9.54
C MET A 210 -18.60 -13.71 10.80
N ASP A 211 -17.51 -14.45 10.65
CA ASP A 211 -16.75 -15.01 11.78
C ASP A 211 -16.04 -13.90 12.55
N THR A 212 -16.23 -13.85 13.87
CA THR A 212 -15.73 -12.75 14.70
C THR A 212 -14.21 -12.74 14.82
N GLU A 213 -13.54 -13.87 14.58
CA GLU A 213 -12.08 -13.94 14.56
C GLU A 213 -11.48 -13.09 13.43
N LEU A 214 -12.18 -12.96 12.31
CA LEU A 214 -11.72 -12.27 11.11
C LEU A 214 -11.57 -10.76 11.33
N PHE A 215 -12.20 -10.19 12.36
CA PHE A 215 -11.98 -8.79 12.70
C PHE A 215 -10.55 -8.55 13.20
N LYS A 216 -10.00 -9.44 14.02
CA LYS A 216 -8.59 -9.33 14.42
C LYS A 216 -7.68 -9.47 13.21
N GLU A 217 -7.95 -10.43 12.33
CA GLU A 217 -7.15 -10.66 11.11
C GLU A 217 -7.17 -9.43 10.19
N TRP A 218 -8.33 -8.80 10.01
CA TRP A 218 -8.44 -7.56 9.25
C TRP A 218 -7.57 -6.44 9.85
N PHE A 219 -7.68 -6.18 11.17
CA PHE A 219 -6.90 -5.15 11.83
C PHE A 219 -5.40 -5.46 11.81
N GLN A 220 -5.03 -6.75 11.89
CA GLN A 220 -3.66 -7.21 11.87
C GLN A 220 -3.02 -6.97 10.51
N ALA A 221 -3.71 -7.37 9.44
CA ALA A 221 -3.28 -7.17 8.07
C ALA A 221 -3.25 -5.68 7.69
N PHE A 222 -4.27 -4.89 8.08
CA PHE A 222 -4.27 -3.45 7.88
C PHE A 222 -3.09 -2.77 8.57
N ALA A 223 -2.86 -3.04 9.87
CA ALA A 223 -1.77 -2.42 10.62
C ALA A 223 -0.39 -2.76 10.03
N GLN A 224 -0.23 -4.01 9.55
CA GLN A 224 0.98 -4.46 8.88
C GLN A 224 1.21 -3.72 7.56
N ALA A 225 0.23 -3.74 6.65
CA ALA A 225 0.34 -3.15 5.32
C ALA A 225 0.41 -1.62 5.36
N ALA A 226 -0.30 -0.98 6.29
CA ALA A 226 -0.26 0.46 6.49
C ALA A 226 1.04 0.94 7.16
N GLY A 227 1.85 0.02 7.71
CA GLY A 227 3.06 0.37 8.47
C GLY A 227 2.72 1.24 9.67
N ILE A 228 1.75 0.83 10.48
CA ILE A 228 1.35 1.58 11.68
C ILE A 228 1.45 0.69 12.92
N THR A 229 1.74 1.33 14.05
CA THR A 229 1.58 0.71 15.36
C THR A 229 0.17 1.02 15.82
N LEU A 230 -0.67 0.00 16.00
CA LEU A 230 -2.09 0.12 16.29
C LEU A 230 -2.44 -0.63 17.57
N HIS A 231 -3.16 0.02 18.48
CA HIS A 231 -3.68 -0.59 19.68
C HIS A 231 -5.20 -0.40 19.70
N VAL A 232 -5.93 -1.50 19.88
CA VAL A 232 -7.38 -1.54 19.99
C VAL A 232 -7.75 -2.25 21.28
N GLU A 233 -8.53 -1.58 22.12
CA GLU A 233 -9.00 -2.13 23.39
C GLU A 233 -10.49 -1.80 23.56
N ASN A 234 -11.31 -2.84 23.59
CA ASN A 234 -12.66 -2.70 24.10
C ASN A 234 -12.60 -2.66 25.63
N ILE A 235 -13.10 -1.57 26.23
CA ILE A 235 -13.06 -1.38 27.69
C ILE A 235 -14.23 -2.13 28.33
N TYR A 236 -15.40 -2.04 27.70
CA TYR A 236 -16.60 -2.79 28.07
C TYR A 236 -17.58 -2.81 26.88
N GLY A 237 -18.53 -3.74 26.91
CA GLY A 237 -19.60 -3.90 25.93
C GLY A 237 -20.28 -5.26 26.06
N GLU A 238 -21.49 -5.39 25.54
CA GLU A 238 -22.23 -6.65 25.58
C GLU A 238 -22.58 -7.15 24.18
N ASN A 239 -22.96 -6.23 23.29
CA ASN A 239 -23.33 -6.57 21.93
C ASN A 239 -22.09 -6.60 21.02
N ASN A 240 -21.77 -7.78 20.48
CA ASN A 240 -20.61 -7.97 19.59
C ASN A 240 -20.62 -7.04 18.37
N HIS A 241 -21.81 -6.67 17.85
CA HIS A 241 -21.93 -5.68 16.77
C HIS A 241 -21.45 -4.31 17.26
N HIS A 242 -21.93 -3.85 18.41
CA HIS A 242 -21.54 -2.56 18.98
C HIS A 242 -20.04 -2.52 19.29
N ILE A 243 -19.51 -3.63 19.84
CA ILE A 243 -18.08 -3.83 20.09
C ILE A 243 -17.27 -3.63 18.80
N VAL A 244 -17.52 -4.41 17.74
CA VAL A 244 -16.70 -4.31 16.53
C VAL A 244 -16.89 -2.98 15.78
N GLU A 245 -18.12 -2.47 15.71
CA GLU A 245 -18.39 -1.20 15.02
C GLU A 245 -17.71 -0.03 15.75
N SER A 246 -17.68 -0.03 17.09
CA SER A 246 -16.90 0.94 17.86
C SER A 246 -15.39 0.82 17.63
N CYS A 247 -14.86 -0.37 17.32
CA CYS A 247 -13.46 -0.56 16.94
C CYS A 247 -13.14 0.10 15.58
N TYR A 248 -13.97 -0.13 14.56
CA TYR A 248 -13.78 0.49 13.23
C TYR A 248 -13.94 2.00 13.28
N LYS A 249 -14.94 2.51 14.02
CA LYS A 249 -15.11 3.95 14.26
C LYS A 249 -13.93 4.54 15.03
N GLY A 250 -13.39 3.80 16.01
CA GLY A 250 -12.21 4.19 16.78
C GLY A 250 -10.97 4.30 15.90
N LEU A 251 -10.72 3.29 15.06
CA LEU A 251 -9.66 3.34 14.05
C LEU A 251 -9.85 4.54 13.12
N ALA A 252 -11.05 4.76 12.61
CA ALA A 252 -11.34 5.85 11.69
C ALA A 252 -10.98 7.23 12.28
N ARG A 253 -11.41 7.48 13.52
CA ARG A 253 -11.17 8.77 14.21
C ARG A 253 -9.72 8.96 14.61
N ALA A 254 -9.07 7.92 15.14
CA ALA A 254 -7.65 7.97 15.45
C ALA A 254 -6.80 8.15 14.18
N LEU A 255 -7.17 7.48 13.08
CA LEU A 255 -6.46 7.58 11.81
C LEU A 255 -6.58 8.98 11.23
N ARG A 256 -7.80 9.55 11.20
CA ARG A 256 -8.00 10.94 10.80
C ARG A 256 -7.08 11.88 11.56
N GLN A 257 -7.08 11.80 12.89
CA GLN A 257 -6.23 12.66 13.71
C GLN A 257 -4.77 12.49 13.33
N ALA A 258 -4.27 11.25 13.23
CA ALA A 258 -2.87 10.93 12.99
C ALA A 258 -2.34 11.34 11.60
N ILE A 259 -3.22 11.46 10.62
CA ILE A 259 -2.86 11.81 9.24
C ILE A 259 -3.17 13.25 8.88
N GLU A 260 -3.86 14.01 9.73
CA GLU A 260 -4.04 15.46 9.52
C GLU A 260 -2.68 16.17 9.47
N ILE A 261 -2.58 17.21 8.65
CA ILE A 261 -1.38 18.03 8.58
C ILE A 261 -1.29 18.88 9.84
N ASP A 262 -0.15 18.83 10.53
CA ASP A 262 0.15 19.73 11.65
C ASP A 262 0.49 21.12 11.07
N PRO A 263 -0.35 22.15 11.29
CA PRO A 263 -0.12 23.48 10.73
C PRO A 263 1.15 24.16 11.27
N ARG A 264 1.74 23.64 12.36
CA ARG A 264 2.98 24.16 12.95
C ARG A 264 4.22 23.44 12.45
N LYS A 265 4.06 22.32 11.74
CA LYS A 265 5.14 21.42 11.31
C LYS A 265 4.86 20.75 9.96
N SER A 266 4.15 21.42 9.06
CA SER A 266 3.66 20.87 7.78
C SER A 266 4.74 20.26 6.88
N ASP A 267 5.99 20.68 7.03
CA ASP A 267 7.09 20.25 6.15
C ASP A 267 8.09 19.34 6.88
N ALA A 268 7.86 19.05 8.16
CA ALA A 268 8.79 18.29 8.99
C ALA A 268 8.35 16.84 9.12
N VAL A 269 9.31 15.91 9.04
CA VAL A 269 9.08 14.53 9.45
C VAL A 269 8.93 14.51 10.99
N PRO A 270 7.81 14.02 11.55
CA PRO A 270 7.54 14.03 12.99
C PRO A 270 8.32 12.91 13.72
N SER A 271 9.66 12.89 13.58
CA SER A 271 10.55 11.88 14.15
C SER A 271 11.89 12.48 14.57
N THR A 272 12.34 12.15 15.77
CA THR A 272 13.67 12.53 16.25
C THR A 272 14.79 11.84 15.48
N LYS A 273 14.50 10.70 14.82
CA LYS A 273 15.45 10.00 13.93
C LYS A 273 15.57 10.67 12.55
N GLY A 274 14.73 11.66 12.24
CA GLY A 274 14.72 12.37 10.95
C GLY A 274 14.06 11.60 9.79
N VAL A 275 13.61 10.34 10.02
CA VAL A 275 12.98 9.51 9.00
C VAL A 275 11.82 8.69 9.59
N LEU A 276 10.77 8.49 8.79
CA LEU A 276 9.64 7.59 9.02
C LEU A 276 9.29 6.79 7.75
N GLY A 277 9.37 7.39 6.57
CA GLY A 277 9.23 6.69 5.28
C GLY A 277 10.47 5.89 4.85
N GLY A 278 10.30 5.00 3.87
CA GLY A 278 11.35 4.12 3.33
C GLY A 278 10.96 2.64 3.39
N SER A 279 11.39 1.85 2.42
CA SER A 279 11.20 0.39 2.44
C SER A 279 11.96 -0.20 3.62
N LEU A 280 11.27 -0.98 4.45
CA LEU A 280 11.88 -1.90 5.42
C LEU A 280 12.80 -2.91 4.71
#